data_AF-A0A3N5N9Z7-F1
#
_entry.id   AF-A0A3N5N9Z7-F1
#
_cell.length_a   1.000
_cell.length_b   1.000
_cell.length_c   1.000
_cell.angle_alpha   90.00
_cell.angle_beta   90.00
_cell.angle_gamma   90.00
#
_symmetry.space_group_name_H-M   'P 1'
#
loop_
_entity.id
_entity.type
_entity.pdbx_description
1 polymer ?
#
loop_
_entity_poly.entity_id
_entity_poly.type
_entity_poly.pdbx_seq_one_letter_code
_entity_poly.pdbx_strand_id
1 'polypeptide(L)' 'MKTKETITLHMNGAVATVTLSRPGVRNAMNLDMIRELTRAITDLDEHPSVR' A
#
# COMPACT_ATOMS: atom_id res chain seq x y z
N MET A 1 -0.61 6.96 -13.88
CA MET A 1 -0.41 6.73 -12.43
C MET A 1 -1.78 6.37 -11.85
N LYS A 2 -2.04 5.10 -11.50
CA LYS A 2 -3.37 4.70 -10.96
C LYS A 2 -3.44 5.13 -9.49
N THR A 3 -4.44 5.94 -9.16
CA THR A 3 -4.82 6.31 -7.79
C THR A 3 -5.14 5.02 -7.03
N LYS A 4 -4.43 4.74 -5.93
CA LYS A 4 -4.70 3.58 -5.07
C LYS A 4 -5.95 3.91 -4.25
N GLU A 5 -7.03 3.16 -4.43
CA GLU A 5 -8.34 3.48 -3.82
C GLU A 5 -8.50 2.86 -2.43
N THR A 6 -7.73 1.83 -2.11
CA THR A 6 -7.93 1.04 -0.89
C THR A 6 -6.74 1.05 0.06
N ILE A 7 -5.58 1.51 -0.38
CA ILE A 7 -4.38 1.67 0.44
C ILE A 7 -3.72 3.02 0.20
N THR A 8 -3.11 3.57 1.25
CA THR A 8 -2.31 4.80 1.20
C THR A 8 -0.86 4.45 1.52
N LEU A 9 0.10 5.02 0.80
CA LEU A 9 1.53 4.85 1.03
C LEU A 9 2.14 6.15 1.57
N HIS A 10 2.89 6.07 2.65
CA HIS A 10 3.67 7.18 3.19
C HIS A 10 5.14 6.77 3.34
N MET A 11 6.05 7.56 2.79
CA MET A 11 7.49 7.32 2.88
C MET A 11 8.09 8.25 3.93
N ASN A 12 8.84 7.69 4.88
CA ASN A 12 9.61 8.44 5.86
C ASN A 12 11.05 7.94 5.88
N GLY A 13 11.91 8.59 5.09
CA GLY A 13 13.27 8.13 4.87
C GLY A 13 13.29 6.73 4.28
N ALA A 14 13.88 5.79 5.02
CA ALA A 14 13.97 4.39 4.60
C ALA A 14 12.76 3.52 4.98
N VAL A 15 11.80 4.09 5.70
CA VAL A 15 10.62 3.35 6.15
C VAL A 15 9.42 3.71 5.28
N ALA A 16 8.82 2.69 4.68
CA ALA A 16 7.57 2.79 3.94
C ALA A 16 6.40 2.31 4.82
N THR A 17 5.41 3.17 5.05
CA THR A 17 4.18 2.82 5.77
C THR A 17 3.04 2.64 4.79
N VAL A 18 2.49 1.43 4.72
CA VAL A 18 1.29 1.11 3.93
C VAL A 18 0.07 1.07 4.87
N THR A 19 -0.88 1.98 4.65
CA THR A 19 -2.10 2.11 5.47
C THR A 19 -3.31 1.61 4.70
N LEU A 20 -4.04 0.65 5.26
CA LEU A 20 -5.33 0.21 4.72
C LEU A 20 -6.38 1.30 4.92
N SER A 21 -6.93 1.80 3.82
CA SER A 21 -7.77 3.01 3.77
C SER A 21 -9.21 2.68 3.35
N ARG A 22 -9.84 1.70 4.02
CA ARG A 22 -11.25 1.31 3.78
C ARG A 22 -12.08 1.38 5.07
N PRO A 23 -12.26 2.58 5.68
CA PRO A 23 -12.92 2.72 6.98
C PRO A 23 -14.39 2.28 6.98
N GLY A 24 -15.12 2.50 5.88
CA GLY A 24 -16.55 2.15 5.75
C GLY A 24 -16.85 0.64 5.84
N VAL A 25 -15.84 -0.20 5.71
CA VAL A 25 -15.96 -1.66 5.82
C VAL A 25 -14.96 -2.24 6.83
N ARG A 26 -14.51 -1.44 7.81
CA ARG A 26 -13.53 -1.83 8.84
C ARG A 26 -12.25 -2.44 8.25
N ASN A 27 -11.77 -1.90 7.13
CA ASN A 27 -10.60 -2.39 6.39
C ASN A 27 -10.71 -3.85 5.93
N ALA A 28 -11.93 -4.38 5.75
CA ALA A 28 -12.13 -5.69 5.16
C ALA A 28 -11.40 -5.80 3.82
N MET A 29 -10.65 -6.89 3.65
CA MET A 29 -9.83 -7.09 2.45
C MET A 29 -10.71 -7.58 1.31
N ASN A 30 -10.80 -6.81 0.23
CA ASN A 30 -11.35 -7.26 -1.05
C ASN A 30 -10.23 -7.60 -2.03
N LEU A 31 -10.59 -8.17 -3.17
CA LEU A 31 -9.62 -8.58 -4.19
C LEU A 31 -8.77 -7.40 -4.70
N ASP A 32 -9.36 -6.21 -4.81
CA ASP A 32 -8.66 -5.01 -5.27
C ASP A 32 -7.60 -4.55 -4.26
N MET A 33 -7.93 -4.54 -2.97
CA MET A 33 -6.97 -4.21 -1.91
C MET A 33 -5.84 -5.23 -1.81
N ILE A 34 -6.14 -6.52 -2.00
CA ILE A 34 -5.10 -7.55 -2.07
C ILE A 34 -4.16 -7.26 -3.26
N ARG A 35 -4.69 -6.98 -4.45
CA ARG A 35 -3.88 -6.64 -5.63
C ARG A 35 -3.06 -5.38 -5.44
N GLU A 36 -3.64 -4.33 -4.86
CA GLU A 36 -2.94 -3.08 -4.57
C GLU A 36 -1.83 -3.26 -3.54
N LEU A 37 -2.10 -4.02 -2.48
CA LEU A 37 -1.14 -4.32 -1.42
C LEU A 37 0.01 -5.18 -1.94
N THR A 38 -0.27 -6.24 -2.68
CA THR A 38 0.78 -7.08 -3.30
C THR A 38 1.68 -6.24 -4.20
N ARG A 39 1.12 -5.40 -5.06
CA ARG A 39 1.91 -4.48 -5.90
C ARG A 39 2.73 -3.51 -5.05
N ALA A 40 2.11 -2.89 -4.04
CA ALA A 40 2.83 -1.96 -3.17
C ALA A 40 4.03 -2.62 -2.49
N ILE A 41 3.88 -3.86 -2.01
CA ILE A 41 4.97 -4.59 -1.35
C ILE A 41 6.07 -4.93 -2.37
N THR A 42 5.73 -5.45 -3.54
CA THR A 42 6.73 -5.73 -4.60
C THR A 42 7.47 -4.47 -5.04
N ASP A 43 6.74 -3.37 -5.26
CA ASP A 43 7.35 -2.09 -5.66
C ASP A 43 8.30 -1.56 -4.58
N LEU A 44 7.97 -1.75 -3.28
CA LEU A 44 8.79 -1.30 -2.15
C LEU A 44 10.02 -2.19 -1.91
N ASP A 45 9.92 -3.49 -2.17
CA ASP A 45 11.05 -4.43 -2.07
C ASP A 45 12.14 -4.10 -3.09
N GLU A 46 11.73 -3.67 -4.30
CA GLU A 46 12.65 -3.20 -5.34
C GLU A 46 13.10 -1.73 -5.13
N HIS A 47 12.51 -1.01 -4.17
CA HIS A 47 12.77 0.42 -4.00
C HIS A 47 14.09 0.65 -3.23
N PRO A 48 15.14 1.20 -3.85
CA PRO A 48 16.49 1.25 -3.28
C PRO A 48 16.60 2.13 -2.02
N SER A 49 15.62 3.01 -1.81
CA SER A 49 15.55 3.86 -0.61
C SER A 49 14.89 3.18 0.59
N VAL A 50 14.17 2.07 0.41
CA VAL A 50 13.49 1.33 1.48
C VAL A 50 14.45 0.27 2.04
N ARG A 51 14.47 0.10 3.36
CA ARG A 51 15.33 -0.87 4.05
C ARG A 51 14.58 -1.70 5.07
#